data_AF-A0A7Y4VXA0-F1
#
_entry.id   AF-A0A7Y4VXA0-F1
#
_cell.length_a   1.000
_cell.length_b   1.000
_cell.length_c   1.000
_cell.angle_alpha   90.00
_cell.angle_beta   90.00
_cell.angle_gamma   90.00
#
_symmetry.space_group_name_H-M   'P 1'
#
loop_
_entity.id
_entity.type
_entity.pdbx_description
1 polymer ?
#
loop_
_entity_poly.entity_id
_entity_poly.type
_entity_poly.pdbx_seq_one_letter_code
_entity_poly.pdbx_strand_id
1 'polypeptide(L)'
;MRAALASLLTQLPRDAAPGTPGDTLSALQDTLARDSMAAAAGAIRDTVTPPPLPGGMATVFRFLFQVPQWIQIAGAVVGAVVAAWVLYRIWQHRLGIVTWLKTRSREVQLGLAAAVALGVIVASIVGMKSWDYMMHNNDFCSGCHVMNAPFQKFAAGAGKHQDLNCHDCHQQGMYANVRQLVLWVAERPEKIGTHAPVPNARCGACHMVAPETPGVAATAGRERWQHAQRLAGHRVHFESDSTVLQKLQCVTCHGAEVHRFVPSTRTCGQSGCHEKQAVKLAGMAKLPEISCVTCHAFRADLPGLATRDSAVRAMVPAEKQCLTCHQMTGLLARYKPELDPHKGSCGSCHDVHAHTTPADAKGSCTKCHAELSRSPFHAGVNHRRVQSQCATCHVPHAAAVDAADCVTCHTSVRQRGLFKTPLPFDTNTVLRNRAAPPPASTLEPQGKGDVLPEELPPVRDSPAPPPATAAD
;
A
#
# COMPACT_ATOMS: atom_id res chain seq x y z
N MET A 1 -22.19 54.98 2.18
CA MET A 1 -21.65 53.70 1.68
C MET A 1 -21.70 53.62 0.15
N ARG A 2 -21.06 54.56 -0.56
CA ARG A 2 -21.01 54.61 -2.04
C ARG A 2 -19.60 54.92 -2.58
N ALA A 3 -18.55 54.72 -1.79
CA ALA A 3 -17.17 55.05 -2.17
C ALA A 3 -16.15 53.90 -1.97
N ALA A 4 -16.60 52.66 -1.72
CA ALA A 4 -15.71 51.52 -1.43
C ALA A 4 -15.84 50.35 -2.44
N LEU A 5 -16.42 50.59 -3.63
CA LEU A 5 -16.58 49.54 -4.65
C LEU A 5 -15.86 49.83 -5.99
N ALA A 6 -15.08 50.92 -6.07
CA ALA A 6 -14.47 51.36 -7.33
C ALA A 6 -12.99 50.99 -7.52
N SER A 7 -12.30 50.43 -6.51
CA SER A 7 -10.85 50.15 -6.58
C SER A 7 -10.46 48.67 -6.78
N LEU A 8 -11.41 47.77 -7.03
CA LEU A 8 -11.09 46.34 -7.24
C LEU A 8 -11.24 45.84 -8.69
N LEU A 9 -11.53 46.73 -9.65
CA LEU A 9 -11.80 46.36 -11.05
C LEU A 9 -10.69 46.76 -12.05
N THR A 10 -9.53 47.21 -11.59
CA THR A 10 -8.43 47.68 -12.46
C THR A 10 -7.18 46.81 -12.47
N GLN A 11 -7.19 45.61 -11.89
CA GLN A 11 -6.03 44.69 -11.88
C GLN A 11 -6.24 43.35 -12.61
N LEU A 12 -7.19 43.26 -13.54
CA LEU A 12 -7.29 42.10 -14.41
C LEU A 12 -6.67 42.42 -15.78
N PRO A 13 -5.69 41.63 -16.26
CA PRO A 13 -5.23 41.75 -17.63
C PRO A 13 -6.36 41.34 -18.57
N ARG A 14 -6.95 42.32 -19.27
CA ARG A 14 -7.70 42.10 -20.50
C ARG A 14 -6.67 41.92 -21.59
N ASP A 15 -6.38 40.67 -21.94
CA ASP A 15 -5.97 40.20 -23.27
C ASP A 15 -5.67 38.69 -23.18
N ALA A 16 -6.73 37.88 -23.28
CA ALA A 16 -6.60 36.46 -23.56
C ALA A 16 -7.50 36.14 -24.76
N ALA A 17 -6.89 36.17 -25.94
CA ALA A 17 -7.50 35.71 -27.18
C ALA A 17 -7.73 34.18 -27.13
N PRO A 18 -8.71 33.64 -27.87
CA PRO A 18 -8.91 32.19 -28.00
C PRO A 18 -7.68 31.56 -28.68
N GLY A 19 -6.91 30.80 -27.91
CA GLY A 19 -5.69 30.13 -28.37
C GLY A 19 -5.95 29.13 -29.49
N THR A 20 -5.17 29.27 -30.55
CA THR A 20 -5.06 28.34 -31.68
C THR A 20 -4.53 26.96 -31.24
N PRO A 21 -4.92 25.84 -31.89
CA PRO A 21 -4.53 24.46 -31.50
C PRO A 21 -3.03 24.11 -31.57
N GLY A 22 -2.14 25.10 -31.74
CA GLY A 22 -0.68 24.92 -31.81
C GLY A 22 0.04 25.05 -30.46
N ASP A 23 -0.55 25.72 -29.47
CA ASP A 23 0.17 26.09 -28.24
C ASP A 23 0.32 24.92 -27.24
N THR A 24 -0.54 23.90 -27.33
CA THR A 24 -0.40 22.68 -26.53
C THR A 24 0.75 21.79 -27.00
N LEU A 25 1.10 21.83 -28.28
CA LEU A 25 2.23 21.06 -28.81
C LEU A 25 3.57 21.66 -28.36
N SER A 26 3.67 22.99 -28.34
CA SER A 26 4.85 23.72 -27.86
C SER A 26 5.05 23.52 -26.35
N ALA A 27 3.98 23.52 -25.56
CA ALA A 27 4.05 23.22 -24.13
C ALA A 27 4.47 21.75 -23.86
N LEU A 28 4.01 20.81 -24.68
CA LEU A 28 4.42 19.41 -24.61
C LEU A 28 5.88 19.21 -25.03
N GLN A 29 6.34 19.90 -26.08
CA GLN A 29 7.73 19.88 -26.51
C GLN A 29 8.66 20.51 -25.47
N ASP A 30 8.26 21.60 -24.83
CA ASP A 30 9.02 22.21 -23.73
C ASP A 30 9.09 21.32 -22.49
N THR A 31 8.01 20.59 -22.18
CA THR A 31 8.00 19.65 -21.05
C THR A 31 8.88 18.44 -21.35
N LEU A 32 8.79 17.87 -22.57
CA LEU A 32 9.65 16.79 -23.03
C LEU A 32 11.12 17.22 -23.13
N ALA A 33 11.41 18.46 -23.54
CA ALA A 33 12.76 19.02 -23.58
C ALA A 33 13.33 19.24 -22.17
N ARG A 34 12.52 19.69 -21.21
CA ARG A 34 12.94 19.80 -19.81
C ARG A 34 13.17 18.44 -19.15
N ASP A 35 12.32 17.46 -19.44
CA ASP A 35 12.47 16.10 -18.91
C ASP A 35 13.69 15.38 -19.51
N SER A 36 13.98 15.60 -20.80
CA SER A 36 15.18 15.08 -21.46
C SER A 36 16.46 15.81 -21.05
N MET A 37 16.41 17.12 -20.78
CA MET A 37 17.54 17.85 -20.19
C MET A 37 17.76 17.51 -18.71
N ALA A 38 16.69 17.23 -17.94
CA ALA A 38 16.81 16.72 -16.57
C ALA A 38 17.40 15.30 -16.54
N ALA A 39 17.02 14.45 -17.50
CA ALA A 39 17.63 13.14 -17.70
C ALA A 39 19.10 13.25 -18.15
N ALA A 40 19.44 14.18 -19.04
CA ALA A 40 20.82 14.44 -19.46
C ALA A 40 21.68 15.06 -18.36
N ALA A 41 21.10 15.95 -17.53
CA ALA A 41 21.76 16.51 -16.35
C ALA A 41 21.95 15.45 -15.24
N GLY A 42 21.05 14.47 -15.14
CA GLY A 42 21.23 13.26 -14.33
C GLY A 42 22.40 12.40 -14.81
N ALA A 43 22.51 12.18 -16.13
CA ALA A 43 23.60 11.42 -16.74
C ALA A 43 24.99 12.06 -16.56
N ILE A 44 25.07 13.39 -16.41
CA ILE A 44 26.34 14.09 -16.12
C ILE A 44 26.69 14.03 -14.62
N ARG A 45 25.70 13.91 -13.72
CA ARG A 45 25.93 13.72 -12.28
C ARG A 45 26.35 12.31 -11.86
N ASP A 46 26.28 11.33 -12.75
CA ASP A 46 26.78 9.96 -12.54
C ASP A 46 28.30 9.85 -12.35
N THR A 47 29.03 10.98 -12.38
CA THR A 47 30.49 11.04 -12.19
C THR A 47 30.94 11.60 -10.83
N VAL A 48 30.02 12.02 -9.95
CA VAL A 48 30.39 12.75 -8.71
C VAL A 48 29.75 12.16 -7.46
N THR A 49 29.78 10.84 -7.31
CA THR A 49 29.80 10.25 -5.97
C THR A 49 31.24 9.78 -5.74
N PRO A 50 32.01 10.39 -4.82
CA PRO A 50 33.36 9.93 -4.54
C PRO A 50 33.31 8.44 -4.18
N PRO A 51 34.30 7.63 -4.63
CA PRO A 51 34.35 6.22 -4.31
C PRO A 51 34.12 5.99 -2.81
N PRO A 52 33.15 5.15 -2.44
CA PRO A 52 32.80 4.92 -1.05
C PRO A 52 33.84 4.16 -0.25
N LEU A 53 34.88 3.63 -0.91
CA LEU A 53 36.02 3.03 -0.24
C LEU A 53 37.02 4.12 0.14
N PRO A 54 37.18 4.46 1.44
CA PRO A 54 38.21 5.39 1.87
C PRO A 54 39.60 4.80 1.57
N GLY A 55 40.42 5.55 0.83
CA GLY A 55 41.83 5.23 0.62
C GLY A 55 42.14 4.33 -0.57
N GLY A 56 43.43 4.21 -0.88
CA GLY A 56 43.99 3.63 -2.12
C GLY A 56 43.52 2.22 -2.50
N MET A 57 42.86 1.48 -1.60
CA MET A 57 42.27 0.17 -1.91
C MET A 57 41.19 0.27 -3.00
N ALA A 58 40.38 1.32 -3.01
CA ALA A 58 39.39 1.55 -4.07
C ALA A 58 40.05 1.65 -5.46
N THR A 59 41.19 2.35 -5.50
CA THR A 59 42.01 2.53 -6.70
C THR A 59 42.63 1.20 -7.14
N VAL A 60 43.11 0.38 -6.21
CA VAL A 60 43.64 -0.95 -6.50
C VAL A 60 42.56 -1.87 -7.05
N PHE A 61 41.38 -1.93 -6.42
CA PHE A 61 40.28 -2.74 -6.93
C PHE A 61 39.80 -2.25 -8.30
N ARG A 62 39.62 -0.95 -8.50
CA ARG A 62 39.27 -0.42 -9.83
C ARG A 62 40.32 -0.74 -10.87
N PHE A 63 41.60 -0.56 -10.54
CA PHE A 63 42.69 -0.94 -11.43
C PHE A 63 42.59 -2.41 -11.81
N LEU A 64 42.45 -3.31 -10.84
CA LEU A 64 42.32 -4.75 -11.05
C LEU A 64 41.08 -5.13 -11.88
N PHE A 65 39.95 -4.44 -11.68
CA PHE A 65 38.70 -4.72 -12.41
C PHE A 65 38.64 -4.05 -13.79
N GLN A 66 39.42 -3.00 -14.03
CA GLN A 66 39.58 -2.36 -15.35
C GLN A 66 40.49 -3.15 -16.30
N VAL A 67 41.34 -4.03 -15.79
CA VAL A 67 42.17 -4.90 -16.64
C VAL A 67 41.25 -5.84 -17.45
N PRO A 68 41.55 -6.12 -18.73
CA PRO A 68 40.82 -7.10 -19.52
C PRO A 68 40.56 -8.41 -18.76
N GLN A 69 39.34 -8.95 -18.88
CA GLN A 69 38.88 -10.10 -18.10
C GLN A 69 39.81 -11.32 -18.21
N TRP A 70 40.37 -11.58 -19.40
CA TRP A 70 41.31 -12.67 -19.61
C TRP A 70 42.59 -12.54 -18.76
N ILE A 71 43.06 -11.32 -18.47
CA ILE A 71 44.21 -11.08 -17.59
C ILE A 71 43.83 -11.36 -16.14
N GLN A 72 42.64 -10.96 -15.71
CA GLN A 72 42.15 -11.25 -14.36
C GLN A 72 42.05 -12.76 -14.13
N ILE A 73 41.48 -13.50 -15.09
CA ILE A 73 41.38 -14.96 -15.04
C ILE A 73 42.77 -15.59 -15.05
N ALA A 74 43.65 -15.18 -15.97
CA ALA A 74 45.02 -15.70 -16.03
C ALA A 74 45.79 -15.45 -14.73
N GLY A 75 45.69 -14.25 -14.16
CA GLY A 75 46.30 -13.90 -12.88
C GLY A 75 45.76 -14.75 -11.72
N ALA A 76 44.45 -14.97 -11.66
CA ALA A 76 43.83 -15.83 -10.66
C ALA A 76 44.29 -17.30 -10.79
N VAL A 77 44.35 -17.83 -12.01
CA VAL A 77 44.83 -19.20 -12.27
C VAL A 77 46.31 -19.34 -11.89
N VAL A 78 47.16 -18.40 -12.32
CA VAL A 78 48.59 -18.41 -11.94
C VAL A 78 48.76 -18.31 -10.43
N GLY A 79 48.03 -17.41 -9.77
CA GLY A 79 48.04 -17.28 -8.31
C GLY A 79 47.62 -18.58 -7.60
N ALA A 80 46.56 -19.23 -8.07
CA ALA A 80 46.10 -20.51 -7.53
C ALA A 80 47.13 -21.64 -7.74
N VAL A 81 47.77 -21.72 -8.91
CA VAL A 81 48.83 -22.69 -9.20
C VAL A 81 50.05 -22.46 -8.30
N VAL A 82 50.48 -21.21 -8.14
CA VAL A 82 51.60 -20.86 -7.24
C VAL A 82 51.25 -21.20 -5.79
N ALA A 83 50.04 -20.86 -5.32
CA ALA A 83 49.60 -21.19 -3.98
C ALA A 83 49.54 -22.71 -3.75
N ALA A 84 48.98 -23.47 -4.69
CA ALA A 84 48.94 -24.93 -4.63
C ALA A 84 50.35 -25.53 -4.62
N TRP A 85 51.27 -24.99 -5.43
CA TRP A 85 52.68 -25.41 -5.45
C TRP A 85 53.37 -25.10 -4.13
N VAL A 86 53.19 -23.91 -3.55
CA VAL A 86 53.75 -23.54 -2.24
C VAL A 86 53.19 -24.46 -1.14
N LEU A 87 51.88 -24.69 -1.10
CA LEU A 87 51.24 -25.59 -0.14
C LEU A 87 51.76 -27.02 -0.29
N TYR A 88 51.90 -27.50 -1.52
CA TYR A 88 52.49 -28.79 -1.82
C TYR A 88 53.94 -28.89 -1.33
N ARG A 89 54.78 -27.86 -1.56
CA ARG A 89 56.16 -27.81 -1.07
C ARG A 89 56.23 -27.79 0.46
N ILE A 90 55.39 -26.98 1.11
CA ILE A 90 55.27 -26.96 2.58
C ILE A 90 54.89 -28.35 3.10
N TRP A 91 53.93 -29.01 2.45
CA TRP A 91 53.49 -30.35 2.82
C TRP A 91 54.57 -31.42 2.63
N GLN A 92 55.28 -31.40 1.49
CA GLN A 92 56.40 -32.30 1.22
C GLN A 92 57.50 -32.15 2.27
N HIS A 93 57.81 -30.92 2.67
CA HIS A 93 58.88 -30.62 3.62
C HIS A 93 58.40 -30.49 5.08
N ARG A 94 57.16 -30.89 5.40
CA ARG A 94 56.57 -30.67 6.73
C ARG A 94 57.41 -31.21 7.88
N LEU A 95 58.03 -32.39 7.73
CA LEU A 95 58.89 -32.97 8.75
C LEU A 95 60.18 -32.17 8.93
N GLY A 96 60.81 -31.77 7.83
CA GLY A 96 62.00 -30.91 7.86
C GLY A 96 61.72 -29.55 8.48
N ILE A 97 60.59 -28.93 8.14
CA ILE A 97 60.13 -27.65 8.70
C ILE A 97 59.89 -27.79 10.21
N VAL A 98 59.19 -28.85 10.65
CA VAL A 98 58.93 -29.09 12.08
C VAL A 98 60.24 -29.33 12.84
N THR A 99 61.16 -30.14 12.31
CA THR A 99 62.47 -30.37 12.94
C THR A 99 63.28 -29.08 12.99
N TRP A 100 63.33 -28.31 11.90
CA TRP A 100 63.99 -27.01 11.87
C TRP A 100 63.41 -26.08 12.93
N LEU A 101 62.08 -25.99 13.04
CA LEU A 101 61.40 -25.15 14.02
C LEU A 101 61.74 -25.58 15.46
N LYS A 102 61.77 -26.89 15.73
CA LYS A 102 62.15 -27.46 17.04
C LYS A 102 63.61 -27.18 17.42
N THR A 103 64.52 -27.05 16.44
CA THR A 103 65.94 -26.72 16.70
C THR A 103 66.21 -25.23 16.90
N ARG A 104 65.23 -24.34 16.70
CA ARG A 104 65.41 -22.89 16.92
C ARG A 104 65.27 -22.53 18.41
N SER A 105 65.92 -21.43 18.82
CA SER A 105 65.78 -20.91 20.18
C SER A 105 64.34 -20.50 20.49
N ARG A 106 64.00 -20.43 21.78
CA ARG A 106 62.66 -20.07 22.24
C ARG A 106 62.26 -18.67 21.78
N GLU A 107 63.19 -17.71 21.68
CA GLU A 107 62.87 -16.36 21.18
C GLU A 107 62.43 -16.38 19.72
N VAL A 108 63.12 -17.15 18.87
CA VAL A 108 62.78 -17.27 17.44
C VAL A 108 61.42 -17.96 17.27
N GLN A 109 61.16 -19.01 18.05
CA GLN A 109 59.86 -19.69 18.03
C GLN A 109 58.72 -18.75 18.45
N LEU A 110 58.91 -17.96 19.50
CA LEU A 110 57.94 -16.94 19.94
C LEU A 110 57.76 -15.85 18.89
N GLY A 111 58.83 -15.39 18.24
CA GLY A 111 58.76 -14.40 17.17
C GLY A 111 57.97 -14.90 15.95
N LEU A 112 58.21 -16.14 15.52
CA LEU A 112 57.44 -16.77 14.43
C LEU A 112 55.98 -17.00 14.82
N ALA A 113 55.71 -17.46 16.03
CA ALA A 113 54.36 -17.62 16.54
C ALA A 113 53.61 -16.29 16.59
N ALA A 114 54.26 -15.23 17.06
CA ALA A 114 53.71 -13.87 17.09
C ALA A 114 53.43 -13.35 15.66
N ALA A 115 54.33 -13.61 14.70
CA ALA A 115 54.13 -13.22 13.31
C ALA A 115 52.93 -13.94 12.67
N VAL A 116 52.79 -15.25 12.90
CA VAL A 116 51.63 -16.03 12.43
C VAL A 116 50.35 -15.52 13.09
N ALA A 117 50.36 -15.31 14.41
CA ALA A 117 49.22 -14.77 15.15
C ALA A 117 48.81 -13.39 14.60
N LEU A 118 49.78 -12.50 14.37
CA LEU A 118 49.53 -11.19 13.76
C LEU A 118 48.94 -11.34 12.36
N GLY A 119 49.46 -12.24 11.53
CA GLY A 119 48.92 -12.52 10.20
C GLY A 119 47.46 -12.98 10.23
N VAL A 120 47.12 -13.91 11.14
CA VAL A 120 45.75 -14.38 11.34
C VAL A 120 44.84 -13.27 11.83
N ILE A 121 45.30 -12.44 12.77
CA ILE A 121 44.53 -11.28 13.27
C ILE A 121 44.25 -10.30 12.13
N VAL A 122 45.27 -9.92 11.35
CA VAL A 122 45.12 -9.02 10.19
C VAL A 122 44.15 -9.61 9.17
N ALA A 123 44.29 -10.88 8.81
CA ALA A 123 43.39 -11.55 7.88
C ALA A 123 41.94 -11.59 8.39
N SER A 124 41.75 -11.83 9.70
CA SER A 124 40.43 -11.85 10.33
C SER A 124 39.79 -10.45 10.31
N ILE A 125 40.54 -9.40 10.64
CA ILE A 125 40.06 -8.01 10.59
C ILE A 125 39.67 -7.62 9.17
N VAL A 126 40.50 -7.94 8.18
CA VAL A 126 40.20 -7.68 6.76
C VAL A 126 38.95 -8.45 6.32
N GLY A 127 38.83 -9.72 6.71
CA GLY A 127 37.66 -10.55 6.42
C GLY A 127 36.38 -9.98 7.03
N MET A 128 36.40 -9.59 8.31
CA MET A 128 35.26 -8.96 8.99
C MET A 128 34.86 -7.65 8.34
N LYS A 129 35.82 -6.76 8.01
CA LYS A 129 35.52 -5.49 7.33
C LYS A 129 34.98 -5.70 5.92
N SER A 130 35.52 -6.68 5.18
CA SER A 130 35.04 -7.01 3.83
C SER A 130 33.62 -7.57 3.89
N TRP A 131 33.34 -8.45 4.86
CA TRP A 131 32.00 -8.98 5.12
C TRP A 131 31.02 -7.86 5.47
N ASP A 132 31.40 -6.98 6.39
CA ASP A 132 30.57 -5.85 6.81
C ASP A 132 30.27 -4.89 5.64
N TYR A 133 31.29 -4.54 4.85
CA TYR A 133 31.11 -3.72 3.64
C TYR A 133 30.17 -4.38 2.63
N MET A 134 30.31 -5.70 2.42
CA MET A 134 29.43 -6.42 1.49
C MET A 134 28.01 -6.58 2.02
N MET A 135 27.84 -6.69 3.35
CA MET A 135 26.56 -7.09 3.94
C MET A 135 25.73 -5.96 4.52
N HIS A 136 26.37 -4.89 4.98
CA HIS A 136 25.73 -3.81 5.71
C HIS A 136 26.05 -2.42 5.14
N ASN A 137 26.68 -2.35 3.96
CA ASN A 137 26.90 -1.10 3.25
C ASN A 137 26.37 -1.19 1.80
N ASN A 138 25.44 -0.28 1.47
CA ASN A 138 24.87 -0.13 0.13
C ASN A 138 25.91 0.14 -0.96
N ASP A 139 27.05 0.71 -0.59
CA ASP A 139 28.16 1.05 -1.47
C ASP A 139 28.74 -0.15 -2.24
N PHE A 140 28.68 -1.34 -1.65
CA PHE A 140 29.07 -2.56 -2.35
C PHE A 140 28.15 -2.84 -3.53
N CYS A 141 26.84 -2.81 -3.29
CA CYS A 141 25.82 -3.08 -4.31
C CYS A 141 25.74 -1.97 -5.35
N SER A 142 25.75 -0.70 -4.92
CA SER A 142 25.72 0.46 -5.82
C SER A 142 27.02 0.65 -6.61
N GLY A 143 28.12 0.01 -6.18
CA GLY A 143 29.38 -0.03 -6.93
C GLY A 143 29.31 -0.81 -8.25
N CYS A 144 28.27 -1.62 -8.46
CA CYS A 144 28.02 -2.31 -9.73
C CYS A 144 27.31 -1.37 -10.71
N HIS A 145 27.79 -1.26 -11.97
CA HIS A 145 27.23 -0.32 -12.97
C HIS A 145 25.72 -0.48 -13.20
N VAL A 146 25.25 -1.72 -13.13
CA VAL A 146 23.85 -2.12 -13.35
C VAL A 146 22.93 -1.68 -12.21
N MET A 147 23.48 -1.32 -11.05
CA MET A 147 22.72 -0.89 -9.88
C MET A 147 22.51 0.62 -9.79
N ASN A 148 23.16 1.43 -10.64
CA ASN A 148 23.05 2.91 -10.58
C ASN A 148 21.60 3.40 -10.62
N ALA A 149 20.86 3.08 -11.69
CA ALA A 149 19.49 3.57 -11.84
C ALA A 149 18.52 3.02 -10.77
N PRO A 150 18.54 1.71 -10.41
CA PRO A 150 17.75 1.21 -9.28
C PRO A 150 18.11 1.85 -7.94
N PHE A 151 19.39 2.12 -7.68
CA PHE A 151 19.84 2.74 -6.43
C PHE A 151 19.44 4.22 -6.37
N GLN A 152 19.48 4.96 -7.47
CA GLN A 152 18.98 6.34 -7.52
C GLN A 152 17.50 6.41 -7.16
N LYS A 153 16.67 5.47 -7.66
CA LYS A 153 15.26 5.38 -7.26
C LYS A 153 15.10 5.08 -5.78
N PHE A 154 15.93 4.20 -5.25
CA PHE A 154 15.98 3.88 -3.83
C PHE A 154 16.29 5.13 -2.98
N ALA A 155 17.40 5.79 -3.30
CA ALA A 155 17.90 6.99 -2.63
C ALA A 155 16.97 8.21 -2.78
N ALA A 156 16.17 8.28 -3.86
CA ALA A 156 15.16 9.31 -4.08
C ALA A 156 13.92 9.20 -3.17
N GLY A 157 13.99 8.38 -2.11
CA GLY A 157 12.99 8.36 -1.04
C GLY A 157 12.01 7.20 -1.13
N ALA A 158 12.44 6.02 -1.60
CA ALA A 158 11.66 4.81 -1.85
C ALA A 158 10.64 4.43 -0.76
N GLY A 159 9.50 5.12 -0.72
CA GLY A 159 8.52 4.96 0.34
C GLY A 159 9.08 5.18 1.75
N LYS A 160 10.07 6.07 1.94
CA LYS A 160 10.83 6.29 3.19
C LYS A 160 11.87 5.22 3.57
N HIS A 161 12.21 4.30 2.67
CA HIS A 161 13.21 3.26 2.93
C HIS A 161 14.65 3.68 2.57
N GLN A 162 14.90 4.93 2.18
CA GLN A 162 16.23 5.38 1.70
C GLN A 162 17.36 5.22 2.73
N ASP A 163 17.01 5.13 4.01
CA ASP A 163 17.96 4.97 5.12
C ASP A 163 18.25 3.49 5.45
N LEU A 164 17.66 2.54 4.70
CA LEU A 164 17.90 1.11 4.86
C LEU A 164 19.05 0.61 3.98
N ASN A 165 19.60 -0.53 4.39
CA ASN A 165 20.55 -1.28 3.59
C ASN A 165 19.82 -2.20 2.58
N CYS A 166 20.43 -2.45 1.43
CA CYS A 166 19.91 -3.37 0.41
C CYS A 166 19.59 -4.74 1.01
N HIS A 167 20.43 -5.21 1.92
CA HIS A 167 20.26 -6.51 2.59
C HIS A 167 19.24 -6.54 3.74
N ASP A 168 18.64 -5.40 4.11
CA ASP A 168 17.46 -5.43 4.97
C ASP A 168 16.27 -6.07 4.22
N CYS A 169 16.25 -5.89 2.89
CA CYS A 169 15.26 -6.49 1.99
C CYS A 169 15.79 -7.73 1.26
N HIS A 170 17.04 -7.70 0.79
CA HIS A 170 17.67 -8.72 -0.04
C HIS A 170 18.66 -9.57 0.74
N GLN A 171 18.19 -10.61 1.41
CA GLN A 171 19.08 -11.59 2.02
C GLN A 171 19.12 -12.86 1.19
N GLN A 172 20.34 -13.27 0.86
CA GLN A 172 20.63 -14.57 0.26
C GLN A 172 21.80 -15.22 0.99
N GLY A 173 21.90 -16.54 0.90
CA GLY A 173 22.99 -17.27 1.54
C GLY A 173 24.35 -16.86 0.98
N MET A 174 25.41 -17.01 1.78
CA MET A 174 26.79 -16.69 1.38
C MET A 174 27.15 -17.31 0.03
N TYR A 175 26.80 -18.57 -0.21
CA TYR A 175 27.07 -19.25 -1.48
C TYR A 175 26.40 -18.55 -2.68
N ALA A 176 25.15 -18.12 -2.52
CA ALA A 176 24.44 -17.39 -3.56
C ALA A 176 25.07 -16.02 -3.83
N ASN A 177 25.49 -15.29 -2.77
CA ASN A 177 26.22 -14.04 -2.88
C ASN A 177 27.54 -14.22 -3.65
N VAL A 178 28.35 -15.21 -3.28
CA VAL A 178 29.64 -15.49 -3.94
C VAL A 178 29.41 -15.91 -5.39
N ARG A 179 28.43 -16.79 -5.66
CA ARG A 179 28.07 -17.18 -7.02
C ARG A 179 27.63 -15.98 -7.85
N GLN A 180 26.78 -15.12 -7.32
CA GLN A 180 26.33 -13.91 -8.01
C GLN A 180 27.50 -12.97 -8.30
N LEU A 181 28.38 -12.75 -7.33
CA LEU A 181 29.60 -11.94 -7.51
C LEU A 181 30.47 -12.51 -8.65
N VAL A 182 30.71 -13.83 -8.65
CA VAL A 182 31.48 -14.50 -9.71
C VAL A 182 30.83 -14.31 -11.07
N LEU A 183 29.52 -14.56 -11.17
CA LEU A 183 28.78 -14.37 -12.43
C LEU A 183 28.81 -12.91 -12.89
N TRP A 184 28.69 -11.95 -11.98
CA TRP A 184 28.69 -10.53 -12.36
C TRP A 184 30.06 -10.04 -12.80
N VAL A 185 31.13 -10.53 -12.18
CA VAL A 185 32.51 -10.22 -12.59
C VAL A 185 32.86 -10.91 -13.91
N ALA A 186 32.41 -12.15 -14.10
CA ALA A 186 32.73 -12.96 -15.27
C ALA A 186 31.85 -12.69 -16.49
N GLU A 187 30.55 -12.47 -16.31
CA GLU A 187 29.60 -12.30 -17.43
C GLU A 187 29.29 -10.83 -17.70
N ARG A 188 29.52 -9.94 -16.72
CA ARG A 188 29.29 -8.49 -16.80
C ARG A 188 27.96 -8.12 -17.48
N PRO A 189 26.81 -8.61 -16.97
CA PRO A 189 25.54 -8.35 -17.61
C PRO A 189 25.23 -6.84 -17.64
N GLU A 190 24.71 -6.37 -18.77
CA GLU A 190 24.29 -4.97 -18.92
C GLU A 190 22.88 -4.72 -18.37
N LYS A 191 22.12 -5.78 -18.13
CA LYS A 191 20.72 -5.71 -17.69
C LYS A 191 20.47 -6.62 -16.49
N ILE A 192 19.64 -6.15 -15.57
CA ILE A 192 19.10 -6.98 -14.50
C ILE A 192 18.06 -7.90 -15.13
N GLY A 193 18.18 -9.20 -14.87
CA GLY A 193 17.13 -10.17 -15.20
C GLY A 193 15.88 -9.95 -14.34
N THR A 194 15.03 -10.97 -14.23
CA THR A 194 13.86 -10.90 -13.34
C THR A 194 14.34 -10.67 -11.91
N HIS A 195 13.84 -9.59 -11.29
CA HIS A 195 14.17 -9.22 -9.93
C HIS A 195 13.78 -10.36 -8.96
N ALA A 196 14.70 -10.73 -8.06
CA ALA A 196 14.43 -11.77 -7.08
C ALA A 196 13.23 -11.39 -6.19
N PRO A 197 12.32 -12.33 -5.89
CA PRO A 197 11.19 -12.04 -5.02
C PRO A 197 11.66 -11.74 -3.60
N VAL A 198 11.09 -10.70 -2.99
CA VAL A 198 11.29 -10.37 -1.58
C VAL A 198 10.14 -10.99 -0.78
N PRO A 199 10.39 -11.96 0.12
CA PRO A 199 9.31 -12.61 0.85
C PRO A 199 8.70 -11.66 1.88
N ASN A 200 7.40 -11.81 2.14
CA ASN A 200 6.64 -10.95 3.06
C ASN A 200 7.23 -10.86 4.46
N ALA A 201 7.91 -11.92 4.92
CA ALA A 201 8.59 -11.93 6.22
C ALA A 201 9.61 -10.79 6.36
N ARG A 202 10.24 -10.34 5.26
CA ARG A 202 11.18 -9.20 5.28
C ARG A 202 10.47 -7.90 5.59
N CYS A 203 9.38 -7.62 4.88
CA CYS A 203 8.56 -6.44 5.13
C CYS A 203 7.90 -6.53 6.51
N GLY A 204 7.40 -7.70 6.89
CA GLY A 204 6.70 -7.95 8.14
C GLY A 204 7.57 -7.78 9.39
N ALA A 205 8.88 -8.04 9.30
CA ALA A 205 9.81 -7.83 10.41
C ALA A 205 9.81 -6.37 10.91
N CYS A 206 9.52 -5.40 10.03
CA CYS A 206 9.43 -3.99 10.39
C CYS A 206 7.97 -3.47 10.41
N HIS A 207 7.13 -3.90 9.47
CA HIS A 207 5.77 -3.38 9.29
C HIS A 207 4.67 -4.12 10.06
N MET A 208 5.01 -5.21 10.75
CA MET A 208 4.07 -6.08 11.45
C MET A 208 4.61 -6.47 12.83
N VAL A 209 5.27 -5.53 13.50
CA VAL A 209 5.87 -5.77 14.82
C VAL A 209 4.75 -6.07 15.83
N ALA A 210 4.70 -7.32 16.29
CA ALA A 210 3.76 -7.75 17.32
C ALA A 210 3.97 -6.95 18.61
N PRO A 211 2.96 -6.84 19.51
CA PRO A 211 3.17 -6.29 20.84
C PRO A 211 4.18 -7.15 21.60
N GLU A 212 5.39 -6.63 21.71
CA GLU A 212 6.46 -7.18 22.53
C GLU A 212 6.16 -6.90 24.00
N THR A 213 5.12 -7.52 24.57
CA THR A 213 4.95 -7.84 26.02
C THR A 213 3.47 -8.12 26.36
N PRO A 214 3.18 -9.23 27.08
CA PRO A 214 1.90 -9.37 27.78
C PRO A 214 1.73 -8.24 28.81
N GLY A 215 0.62 -7.51 28.75
CA GLY A 215 0.24 -6.51 29.76
C GLY A 215 0.50 -5.04 29.42
N VAL A 216 1.18 -4.73 28.31
CA VAL A 216 1.30 -3.34 27.82
C VAL A 216 0.20 -3.07 26.78
N ALA A 217 -0.59 -2.01 26.99
CA ALA A 217 -1.65 -1.61 26.06
C ALA A 217 -1.10 -1.53 24.63
N ALA A 218 -1.74 -2.24 23.70
CA ALA A 218 -1.30 -2.44 22.31
C ALA A 218 -1.19 -1.16 21.45
N THR A 219 -1.26 0.02 22.05
CA THR A 219 -1.23 1.33 21.41
C THR A 219 -0.18 2.28 22.01
N ALA A 220 0.44 1.93 23.15
CA ALA A 220 1.47 2.78 23.76
C ALA A 220 2.85 2.40 23.19
N GLY A 221 3.33 3.17 22.20
CA GLY A 221 4.73 3.10 21.75
C GLY A 221 5.00 2.62 20.32
N ARG A 222 3.99 2.33 19.50
CA ARG A 222 4.20 1.95 18.09
C ARG A 222 3.88 3.07 17.11
N GLU A 223 4.76 3.25 16.13
CA GLU A 223 4.52 4.14 15.01
C GLU A 223 3.45 3.56 14.06
N ARG A 224 2.75 4.43 13.33
CA ARG A 224 1.63 4.04 12.46
C ARG A 224 2.00 3.06 11.34
N TRP A 225 3.27 3.00 10.95
CA TRP A 225 3.75 2.12 9.89
C TRP A 225 4.08 0.70 10.36
N GLN A 226 4.18 0.47 11.68
CA GLN A 226 4.55 -0.83 12.27
C GLN A 226 3.38 -1.81 12.39
N HIS A 227 2.17 -1.41 11.98
CA HIS A 227 0.97 -2.23 12.07
C HIS A 227 0.22 -2.34 10.74
N ALA A 228 0.95 -2.48 9.63
CA ALA A 228 0.37 -2.54 8.29
C ALA A 228 -0.74 -3.60 8.17
N GLN A 229 -0.58 -4.74 8.82
CA GLN A 229 -1.58 -5.82 8.86
C GLN A 229 -2.91 -5.44 9.52
N ARG A 230 -2.98 -4.39 10.33
CA ARG A 230 -4.26 -3.94 10.90
C ARG A 230 -5.08 -3.08 9.94
N LEU A 231 -4.44 -2.55 8.90
CA LEU A 231 -5.10 -1.69 7.95
C LEU A 231 -6.13 -2.49 7.14
N ALA A 232 -7.32 -1.92 6.96
CA ALA A 232 -8.46 -2.59 6.33
C ALA A 232 -8.10 -3.25 5.00
N GLY A 233 -7.36 -2.55 4.15
CA GLY A 233 -6.93 -3.07 2.85
C GLY A 233 -6.04 -4.31 2.96
N HIS A 234 -5.04 -4.29 3.84
CA HIS A 234 -4.17 -5.46 4.04
C HIS A 234 -4.95 -6.64 4.57
N ARG A 235 -5.85 -6.44 5.55
CA ARG A 235 -6.66 -7.53 6.10
C ARG A 235 -7.53 -8.20 5.05
N VAL A 236 -8.23 -7.42 4.24
CA VAL A 236 -9.11 -7.96 3.20
C VAL A 236 -8.35 -8.85 2.21
N HIS A 237 -7.10 -8.50 1.88
CA HIS A 237 -6.29 -9.23 0.92
C HIS A 237 -5.51 -10.40 1.55
N PHE A 238 -4.86 -10.20 2.70
CA PHE A 238 -4.00 -11.20 3.33
C PHE A 238 -4.75 -12.21 4.22
N GLU A 239 -5.94 -11.86 4.73
CA GLU A 239 -6.79 -12.79 5.49
C GLU A 239 -7.84 -13.46 4.59
N SER A 240 -7.73 -13.32 3.26
CA SER A 240 -8.70 -13.93 2.34
C SER A 240 -8.43 -15.42 2.15
N ASP A 241 -9.50 -16.21 2.10
CA ASP A 241 -9.43 -17.64 1.76
C ASP A 241 -9.27 -17.92 0.26
N SER A 242 -9.04 -16.88 -0.55
CA SER A 242 -8.87 -17.00 -2.00
C SER A 242 -7.49 -17.60 -2.31
N THR A 243 -7.46 -18.67 -3.10
CA THR A 243 -6.22 -19.32 -3.55
C THR A 243 -5.30 -18.37 -4.34
N VAL A 244 -5.88 -17.37 -5.02
CA VAL A 244 -5.12 -16.31 -5.72
C VAL A 244 -4.37 -15.43 -4.73
N LEU A 245 -4.98 -15.11 -3.58
CA LEU A 245 -4.43 -14.20 -2.59
C LEU A 245 -3.51 -14.88 -1.57
N GLN A 246 -3.58 -16.21 -1.43
CA GLN A 246 -2.66 -16.97 -0.55
C GLN A 246 -1.17 -16.79 -0.91
N LYS A 247 -0.87 -16.49 -2.18
CA LYS A 247 0.49 -16.25 -2.67
C LYS A 247 0.84 -14.76 -2.80
N LEU A 248 -0.03 -13.87 -2.31
CA LEU A 248 0.15 -12.43 -2.45
C LEU A 248 1.42 -11.98 -1.71
N GLN A 249 2.26 -11.21 -2.39
CA GLN A 249 3.45 -10.62 -1.78
C GLN A 249 3.27 -9.12 -1.54
N CYS A 250 3.93 -8.57 -0.52
CA CYS A 250 3.93 -7.12 -0.25
C CYS A 250 4.40 -6.35 -1.50
N VAL A 251 5.44 -6.86 -2.16
CA VAL A 251 6.01 -6.28 -3.39
C VAL A 251 5.11 -6.45 -4.61
N THR A 252 4.11 -7.34 -4.59
CA THR A 252 3.09 -7.40 -5.65
C THR A 252 2.32 -6.08 -5.74
N CYS A 253 2.13 -5.41 -4.60
CA CYS A 253 1.45 -4.12 -4.56
C CYS A 253 2.41 -2.93 -4.44
N HIS A 254 3.38 -3.05 -3.55
CA HIS A 254 4.32 -1.97 -3.25
C HIS A 254 5.51 -1.93 -4.21
N GLY A 255 5.82 -2.99 -4.95
CA GLY A 255 6.99 -3.09 -5.83
C GLY A 255 6.68 -2.93 -7.32
N ALA A 256 5.56 -2.27 -7.67
CA ALA A 256 5.16 -2.06 -9.06
C ALA A 256 6.23 -1.34 -9.90
N GLU A 257 7.08 -0.55 -9.25
CA GLU A 257 8.31 0.00 -9.82
C GLU A 257 9.50 -0.48 -8.97
N VAL A 258 10.58 -0.92 -9.64
CA VAL A 258 11.80 -1.39 -8.95
C VAL A 258 12.33 -0.31 -8.01
N HIS A 259 12.44 -0.67 -6.74
CA HIS A 259 12.87 0.20 -5.64
C HIS A 259 12.07 1.49 -5.48
N ARG A 260 10.77 1.44 -5.80
CA ARG A 260 9.81 2.49 -5.43
C ARG A 260 8.63 1.84 -4.71
N PHE A 261 8.66 1.88 -3.38
CA PHE A 261 7.75 1.12 -2.52
C PHE A 261 6.39 1.79 -2.26
N VAL A 262 5.83 2.46 -3.28
CA VAL A 262 4.57 3.19 -3.17
C VAL A 262 3.57 2.59 -4.16
N PRO A 263 2.42 2.07 -3.68
CA PRO A 263 1.40 1.54 -4.57
C PRO A 263 0.89 2.62 -5.51
N SER A 264 0.64 2.24 -6.77
CA SER A 264 0.00 3.09 -7.76
C SER A 264 -1.43 2.63 -8.03
N THR A 265 -2.26 3.44 -8.68
CA THR A 265 -3.61 3.03 -9.09
C THR A 265 -3.57 1.81 -10.01
N ARG A 266 -2.55 1.77 -10.89
CA ARG A 266 -2.27 0.67 -11.81
C ARG A 266 -2.06 -0.67 -11.10
N THR A 267 -1.55 -0.64 -9.88
CA THR A 267 -1.33 -1.84 -9.08
C THR A 267 -2.64 -2.60 -8.80
N CYS A 268 -3.73 -1.88 -8.50
CA CYS A 268 -5.01 -2.51 -8.20
C CYS A 268 -5.59 -3.18 -9.46
N GLY A 269 -5.44 -2.55 -10.63
CA GLY A 269 -5.91 -3.02 -11.92
C GLY A 269 -4.97 -3.97 -12.66
N GLN A 270 -3.88 -4.43 -12.03
CA GLN A 270 -2.93 -5.35 -12.65
C GLN A 270 -3.56 -6.72 -12.95
N SER A 271 -2.90 -7.50 -13.80
CA SER A 271 -3.49 -8.75 -14.25
C SER A 271 -3.68 -9.76 -13.11
N GLY A 272 -4.84 -10.43 -13.09
CA GLY A 272 -5.28 -11.34 -12.03
C GLY A 272 -5.87 -10.65 -10.79
N CYS A 273 -5.98 -9.32 -10.78
CA CYS A 273 -6.54 -8.53 -9.68
C CYS A 273 -7.86 -7.83 -10.11
N HIS A 274 -7.97 -6.51 -9.95
CA HIS A 274 -9.20 -5.75 -10.24
C HIS A 274 -9.24 -5.19 -11.67
N GLU A 275 -8.83 -5.98 -12.67
CA GLU A 275 -8.71 -5.54 -14.08
C GLU A 275 -9.99 -4.96 -14.67
N LYS A 276 -11.15 -5.52 -14.29
CA LYS A 276 -12.47 -5.16 -14.83
C LYS A 276 -13.18 -4.11 -13.99
N GLN A 277 -12.50 -3.56 -12.99
CA GLN A 277 -13.08 -2.65 -12.02
C GLN A 277 -13.00 -1.22 -12.54
N ALA A 278 -14.17 -0.60 -12.75
CA ALA A 278 -14.28 0.79 -13.20
C ALA A 278 -15.39 1.50 -12.42
N VAL A 279 -15.30 2.82 -12.30
CA VAL A 279 -16.39 3.64 -11.76
C VAL A 279 -17.44 3.84 -12.85
N LYS A 280 -18.67 3.42 -12.58
CA LYS A 280 -19.81 3.52 -13.50
C LYS A 280 -20.88 4.51 -13.04
N LEU A 281 -20.75 5.03 -11.83
CA LEU A 281 -21.79 5.85 -11.21
C LEU A 281 -21.86 7.25 -11.82
N ALA A 282 -22.94 7.50 -12.56
CA ALA A 282 -23.37 8.82 -13.03
C ALA A 282 -22.22 9.64 -13.65
N GLY A 283 -22.07 10.91 -13.26
CA GLY A 283 -21.04 11.81 -13.77
C GLY A 283 -19.61 11.37 -13.44
N MET A 284 -19.40 10.55 -12.40
CA MET A 284 -18.06 10.06 -12.03
C MET A 284 -17.47 9.12 -13.07
N ALA A 285 -18.31 8.43 -13.85
CA ALA A 285 -17.87 7.59 -14.96
C ALA A 285 -17.18 8.38 -16.08
N LYS A 286 -17.32 9.71 -16.10
CA LYS A 286 -16.71 10.61 -17.09
C LYS A 286 -15.41 11.26 -16.59
N LEU A 287 -15.05 11.05 -15.32
CA LEU A 287 -13.82 11.61 -14.79
C LEU A 287 -12.62 10.81 -15.31
N PRO A 288 -11.44 11.45 -15.46
CA PRO A 288 -10.19 10.71 -15.67
C PRO A 288 -9.97 9.71 -14.54
N GLU A 289 -9.14 8.69 -14.78
CA GLU A 289 -8.93 7.55 -13.88
C GLU A 289 -8.85 7.96 -12.39
N ILE A 290 -9.87 7.58 -11.62
CA ILE A 290 -9.94 7.86 -10.18
C ILE A 290 -9.18 6.77 -9.45
N SER A 291 -8.22 7.17 -8.60
CA SER A 291 -7.51 6.24 -7.72
C SER A 291 -8.46 5.48 -6.81
N CYS A 292 -8.32 4.15 -6.76
CA CYS A 292 -9.18 3.27 -5.95
C CYS A 292 -9.17 3.67 -4.46
N VAL A 293 -8.00 4.09 -3.95
CA VAL A 293 -7.82 4.50 -2.55
C VAL A 293 -8.36 5.89 -2.23
N THR A 294 -8.85 6.62 -3.23
CA THR A 294 -9.64 7.85 -3.01
C THR A 294 -11.00 7.50 -2.41
N CYS A 295 -11.63 6.43 -2.90
CA CYS A 295 -12.93 5.99 -2.43
C CYS A 295 -12.82 4.93 -1.32
N HIS A 296 -11.92 3.96 -1.48
CA HIS A 296 -11.73 2.90 -0.50
C HIS A 296 -10.80 3.35 0.62
N ALA A 297 -11.26 3.23 1.86
CA ALA A 297 -10.45 3.53 3.05
C ALA A 297 -9.41 2.43 3.33
N PHE A 298 -8.56 2.13 2.36
CA PHE A 298 -7.58 1.04 2.40
C PHE A 298 -6.64 1.14 3.62
N ARG A 299 -6.32 2.37 4.03
CA ARG A 299 -5.47 2.69 5.19
C ARG A 299 -6.26 2.96 6.48
N ALA A 300 -7.54 2.59 6.54
CA ALA A 300 -8.29 2.65 7.78
C ALA A 300 -7.67 1.67 8.77
N ASP A 301 -7.24 2.18 9.92
CA ASP A 301 -6.72 1.37 11.02
C ASP A 301 -7.90 0.71 11.76
N LEU A 302 -7.75 -0.55 12.10
CA LEU A 302 -8.80 -1.35 12.71
C LEU A 302 -8.37 -1.87 14.08
N PRO A 303 -9.33 -2.00 15.02
CA PRO A 303 -9.07 -2.69 16.28
C PRO A 303 -8.47 -4.08 16.05
N GLY A 304 -7.59 -4.51 16.95
CA GLY A 304 -6.90 -5.81 16.80
C GLY A 304 -7.84 -7.01 16.73
N LEU A 305 -9.03 -6.91 17.34
CA LEU A 305 -10.08 -7.94 17.34
C LEU A 305 -11.08 -7.81 16.18
N ALA A 306 -10.94 -6.81 15.31
CA ALA A 306 -11.82 -6.73 14.14
C ALA A 306 -11.69 -8.00 13.29
N THR A 307 -12.72 -8.36 12.54
CA THR A 307 -12.68 -9.49 11.58
C THR A 307 -12.37 -8.99 10.17
N ARG A 308 -12.07 -9.92 9.25
CA ARG A 308 -11.99 -9.60 7.82
C ARG A 308 -13.26 -8.91 7.31
N ASP A 309 -14.44 -9.34 7.75
CA ASP A 309 -15.71 -8.72 7.33
C ASP A 309 -15.84 -7.27 7.80
N SER A 310 -15.37 -6.98 9.02
CA SER A 310 -15.27 -5.61 9.50
C SER A 310 -14.30 -4.79 8.65
N ALA A 311 -13.21 -5.40 8.17
CA ALA A 311 -12.29 -4.74 7.24
C ALA A 311 -12.92 -4.49 5.86
N VAL A 312 -13.69 -5.43 5.32
CA VAL A 312 -14.47 -5.23 4.07
C VAL A 312 -15.41 -4.05 4.22
N ARG A 313 -16.19 -4.00 5.32
CA ARG A 313 -17.10 -2.88 5.61
C ARG A 313 -16.37 -1.55 5.73
N ALA A 314 -15.21 -1.52 6.39
CA ALA A 314 -14.41 -0.31 6.52
C ALA A 314 -13.88 0.21 5.17
N MET A 315 -13.71 -0.66 4.17
CA MET A 315 -13.32 -0.25 2.82
C MET A 315 -14.50 0.29 1.99
N VAL A 316 -15.75 0.06 2.39
CA VAL A 316 -16.92 0.61 1.68
C VAL A 316 -16.91 2.13 1.81
N PRO A 317 -16.95 2.90 0.70
CA PRO A 317 -16.90 4.36 0.76
C PRO A 317 -18.05 4.93 1.59
N ALA A 318 -17.70 5.82 2.51
CA ALA A 318 -18.65 6.55 3.33
C ALA A 318 -18.71 8.02 2.91
N GLU A 319 -19.53 8.79 3.63
CA GLU A 319 -19.75 10.21 3.42
C GLU A 319 -18.46 10.98 3.13
N LYS A 320 -17.43 10.81 3.96
CA LYS A 320 -16.16 11.55 3.81
C LYS A 320 -15.52 11.36 2.43
N GLN A 321 -15.54 10.16 1.87
CA GLN A 321 -14.92 9.89 0.56
C GLN A 321 -15.79 10.36 -0.60
N CYS A 322 -17.11 10.36 -0.43
CA CYS A 322 -18.04 10.82 -1.46
C CYS A 322 -18.09 12.36 -1.52
N LEU A 323 -18.12 13.02 -0.35
CA LEU A 323 -18.25 14.47 -0.24
C LEU A 323 -16.95 15.24 -0.43
N THR A 324 -15.80 14.56 -0.59
CA THR A 324 -14.54 15.24 -0.95
C THR A 324 -14.54 15.80 -2.37
N CYS A 325 -15.52 15.45 -3.21
CA CYS A 325 -15.64 15.92 -4.58
C CYS A 325 -16.84 16.85 -4.79
N HIS A 326 -16.73 17.78 -5.74
CA HIS A 326 -17.55 18.99 -5.80
C HIS A 326 -19.04 18.83 -6.19
N GLN A 327 -19.49 17.67 -6.68
CA GLN A 327 -20.88 17.51 -7.16
C GLN A 327 -21.86 17.01 -6.09
N MET A 328 -21.39 16.47 -4.97
CA MET A 328 -22.27 15.79 -4.02
C MET A 328 -22.82 16.68 -2.91
N THR A 329 -22.13 17.78 -2.55
CA THR A 329 -22.52 18.63 -1.42
C THR A 329 -23.81 19.43 -1.67
N GLY A 330 -24.06 19.88 -2.91
CA GLY A 330 -25.25 20.65 -3.24
C GLY A 330 -26.56 19.86 -3.20
N LEU A 331 -26.55 18.62 -3.70
CA LEU A 331 -27.74 17.73 -3.71
C LEU A 331 -28.05 17.13 -2.34
N LEU A 332 -27.08 17.13 -1.43
CA LEU A 332 -27.18 16.56 -0.09
C LEU A 332 -27.21 17.64 1.01
N ALA A 333 -27.52 18.90 0.68
CA ALA A 333 -27.53 20.00 1.65
C ALA A 333 -28.48 19.78 2.86
N ARG A 334 -29.45 18.86 2.74
CA ARG A 334 -30.38 18.47 3.81
C ARG A 334 -30.13 17.06 4.35
N TYR A 335 -29.18 16.33 3.79
CA TYR A 335 -28.80 15.01 4.27
C TYR A 335 -28.15 15.13 5.64
N LYS A 336 -28.61 14.32 6.59
CA LYS A 336 -28.07 14.26 7.94
C LYS A 336 -27.56 12.85 8.21
N PRO A 337 -26.24 12.61 8.08
CA PRO A 337 -25.63 11.29 8.26
C PRO A 337 -25.97 10.64 9.61
N GLU A 338 -26.13 11.46 10.66
CA GLU A 338 -26.50 11.03 12.00
C GLU A 338 -27.93 10.48 12.10
N LEU A 339 -28.81 10.82 11.16
CA LEU A 339 -30.18 10.30 11.08
C LEU A 339 -30.30 9.09 10.16
N ASP A 340 -29.24 8.74 9.43
CA ASP A 340 -29.23 7.59 8.53
C ASP A 340 -28.94 6.32 9.33
N PRO A 341 -29.78 5.27 9.26
CA PRO A 341 -29.53 4.01 9.95
C PRO A 341 -28.22 3.35 9.50
N HIS A 342 -27.68 3.71 8.32
CA HIS A 342 -26.38 3.25 7.83
C HIS A 342 -25.22 4.22 8.15
N LYS A 343 -25.48 5.26 8.95
CA LYS A 343 -24.48 6.21 9.48
C LYS A 343 -23.65 6.89 8.39
N GLY A 344 -24.26 7.25 7.26
CA GLY A 344 -23.55 7.91 6.16
C GLY A 344 -22.67 6.98 5.32
N SER A 345 -22.84 5.66 5.41
CA SER A 345 -22.16 4.72 4.52
C SER A 345 -22.81 4.73 3.13
N CYS A 346 -22.50 5.75 2.32
CA CYS A 346 -23.07 5.92 0.98
C CYS A 346 -22.93 4.66 0.11
N GLY A 347 -21.78 3.97 0.22
CA GLY A 347 -21.50 2.74 -0.51
C GLY A 347 -22.37 1.54 -0.14
N SER A 348 -23.09 1.60 1.00
CA SER A 348 -24.07 0.57 1.38
C SER A 348 -25.30 0.57 0.45
N CYS A 349 -25.63 1.74 -0.12
CA CYS A 349 -26.75 1.90 -1.06
C CYS A 349 -26.25 2.10 -2.50
N HIS A 350 -25.11 2.76 -2.68
CA HIS A 350 -24.53 3.08 -3.97
C HIS A 350 -23.31 2.21 -4.27
N ASP A 351 -23.48 1.23 -5.15
CA ASP A 351 -22.36 0.48 -5.72
C ASP A 351 -21.78 1.29 -6.88
N VAL A 352 -20.68 2.00 -6.63
CA VAL A 352 -20.05 2.91 -7.62
C VAL A 352 -19.57 2.19 -8.88
N HIS A 353 -19.51 0.87 -8.83
CA HIS A 353 -19.00 0.02 -9.90
C HIS A 353 -20.09 -0.71 -10.68
N ALA A 354 -21.28 -0.84 -10.09
CA ALA A 354 -22.41 -1.50 -10.71
C ALA A 354 -23.52 -0.53 -11.11
N HIS A 355 -23.78 0.48 -10.27
CA HIS A 355 -24.88 1.40 -10.47
C HIS A 355 -24.49 2.48 -11.48
N THR A 356 -25.39 2.72 -12.41
CA THR A 356 -25.29 3.78 -13.43
C THR A 356 -26.36 4.85 -13.23
N THR A 357 -27.47 4.48 -12.58
CA THR A 357 -28.62 5.36 -12.33
C THR A 357 -29.03 5.35 -10.85
N PRO A 358 -29.77 6.37 -10.36
CA PRO A 358 -30.34 6.37 -9.01
C PRO A 358 -31.31 5.20 -8.75
N ALA A 359 -31.97 4.67 -9.79
CA ALA A 359 -32.89 3.54 -9.65
C ALA A 359 -32.16 2.25 -9.24
N ASP A 360 -30.92 2.07 -9.67
CA ASP A 360 -30.10 0.90 -9.33
C ASP A 360 -29.84 0.83 -7.81
N ALA A 361 -29.61 1.99 -7.18
CA ALA A 361 -29.41 2.09 -5.73
C ALA A 361 -30.65 1.66 -4.95
N LYS A 362 -31.86 1.97 -5.43
CA LYS A 362 -33.12 1.52 -4.82
C LYS A 362 -33.23 -0.01 -4.81
N GLY A 363 -32.74 -0.68 -5.84
CA GLY A 363 -32.72 -2.14 -5.92
C GLY A 363 -31.77 -2.80 -4.91
N SER A 364 -30.81 -2.06 -4.36
CA SER A 364 -29.86 -2.60 -3.38
C SER A 364 -30.46 -2.83 -1.99
N CYS A 365 -31.55 -2.14 -1.65
CA CYS A 365 -32.15 -2.19 -0.32
C CYS A 365 -32.54 -3.62 0.08
N THR A 366 -33.09 -4.40 -0.85
CA THR A 366 -33.58 -5.76 -0.60
C THR A 366 -32.46 -6.79 -0.39
N LYS A 367 -31.20 -6.43 -0.65
CA LYS A 367 -30.05 -7.32 -0.39
C LYS A 367 -29.85 -7.56 1.10
N CYS A 368 -30.11 -6.55 1.92
CA CYS A 368 -30.03 -6.64 3.38
C CYS A 368 -31.42 -6.67 4.03
N HIS A 369 -32.40 -6.00 3.42
CA HIS A 369 -33.79 -5.97 3.88
C HIS A 369 -34.66 -6.98 3.12
N ALA A 370 -34.25 -8.26 3.10
CA ALA A 370 -34.95 -9.31 2.36
C ALA A 370 -36.33 -9.63 2.96
N GLU A 371 -36.47 -9.57 4.29
CA GLU A 371 -37.68 -9.95 5.01
C GLU A 371 -38.52 -8.73 5.43
N LEU A 372 -38.91 -7.91 4.45
CA LEU A 372 -39.66 -6.67 4.69
C LEU A 372 -40.93 -6.86 5.53
N SER A 373 -41.60 -8.00 5.38
CA SER A 373 -42.87 -8.32 6.07
C SER A 373 -42.74 -8.54 7.57
N ARG A 374 -41.51 -8.73 8.11
CA ARG A 374 -41.29 -8.84 9.56
C ARG A 374 -41.48 -7.51 10.29
N SER A 375 -41.37 -6.38 9.57
CA SER A 375 -41.66 -5.07 10.15
C SER A 375 -43.18 -4.86 10.31
N PRO A 376 -43.67 -4.51 11.51
CA PRO A 376 -45.09 -4.18 11.73
C PRO A 376 -45.60 -3.04 10.82
N PHE A 377 -44.72 -2.14 10.37
CA PHE A 377 -45.08 -1.06 9.45
C PHE A 377 -45.34 -1.53 8.02
N HIS A 378 -44.80 -2.69 7.64
CA HIS A 378 -45.11 -3.35 6.37
C HIS A 378 -46.25 -4.37 6.52
N ALA A 379 -46.70 -4.62 7.75
CA ALA A 379 -47.84 -5.47 8.01
C ALA A 379 -49.15 -4.77 7.56
N GLY A 380 -50.01 -5.53 6.87
CA GLY A 380 -51.28 -5.03 6.34
C GLY A 380 -51.40 -5.23 4.82
N VAL A 381 -52.61 -5.55 4.36
CA VAL A 381 -52.87 -5.89 2.94
C VAL A 381 -52.44 -4.77 1.99
N ASN A 382 -52.69 -3.51 2.36
CA ASN A 382 -52.36 -2.36 1.52
C ASN A 382 -50.86 -2.07 1.49
N HIS A 383 -50.16 -2.17 2.63
CA HIS A 383 -48.70 -2.01 2.66
C HIS A 383 -47.99 -3.13 1.90
N ARG A 384 -48.45 -4.39 2.03
CA ARG A 384 -47.91 -5.52 1.27
C ARG A 384 -48.02 -5.35 -0.25
N ARG A 385 -49.07 -4.66 -0.75
CA ARG A 385 -49.22 -4.38 -2.19
C ARG A 385 -48.16 -3.41 -2.72
N VAL A 386 -47.63 -2.54 -1.88
CA VAL A 386 -46.64 -1.51 -2.26
C VAL A 386 -45.28 -1.73 -1.59
N GLN A 387 -45.07 -2.83 -0.86
CA GLN A 387 -43.85 -3.06 -0.06
C GLN A 387 -42.57 -3.13 -0.91
N SER A 388 -42.67 -3.51 -2.18
CA SER A 388 -41.56 -3.48 -3.13
C SER A 388 -41.30 -2.09 -3.73
N GLN A 389 -42.22 -1.15 -3.53
CA GLN A 389 -42.11 0.23 -3.97
C GLN A 389 -41.61 1.10 -2.82
N CYS A 390 -40.41 0.80 -2.30
CA CYS A 390 -39.85 1.41 -1.08
C CYS A 390 -39.94 2.96 -1.07
N ALA A 391 -39.73 3.58 -2.24
CA ALA A 391 -39.75 5.03 -2.43
C ALA A 391 -41.13 5.70 -2.25
N THR A 392 -42.21 4.91 -2.16
CA THR A 392 -43.54 5.41 -1.83
C THR A 392 -43.59 5.96 -0.40
N CYS A 393 -42.78 5.42 0.50
CA CYS A 393 -42.71 5.86 1.90
C CYS A 393 -41.30 6.35 2.29
N HIS A 394 -40.25 5.74 1.75
CA HIS A 394 -38.87 6.11 2.03
C HIS A 394 -38.36 7.11 1.00
N VAL A 395 -38.27 8.38 1.38
CA VAL A 395 -37.64 9.40 0.55
C VAL A 395 -36.11 9.15 0.54
N PRO A 396 -35.48 8.94 -0.63
CA PRO A 396 -34.04 8.77 -0.71
C PRO A 396 -33.30 9.95 -0.07
N HIS A 397 -32.25 9.67 0.70
CA HIS A 397 -31.47 10.68 1.44
C HIS A 397 -32.26 11.49 2.50
N ALA A 398 -33.53 11.19 2.79
CA ALA A 398 -34.18 11.73 3.99
C ALA A 398 -33.72 11.04 5.28
N ALA A 399 -32.96 9.94 5.14
CA ALA A 399 -32.31 9.17 6.20
C ALA A 399 -33.27 8.38 7.11
N ALA A 400 -34.50 8.86 7.32
CA ALA A 400 -35.58 8.13 7.97
C ALA A 400 -36.95 8.54 7.38
N VAL A 401 -37.96 7.69 7.57
CA VAL A 401 -39.36 8.08 7.31
C VAL A 401 -39.80 8.98 8.46
N ASP A 402 -40.39 10.14 8.16
CA ASP A 402 -41.00 10.96 9.20
C ASP A 402 -42.33 10.35 9.62
N ALA A 403 -42.54 10.23 10.92
CA ALA A 403 -43.80 9.84 11.50
C ALA A 403 -44.97 10.73 11.02
N ALA A 404 -44.71 12.01 10.75
CA ALA A 404 -45.68 12.94 10.18
C ALA A 404 -46.14 12.54 8.76
N ASP A 405 -45.28 11.90 7.98
CA ASP A 405 -45.60 11.43 6.61
C ASP A 405 -46.65 10.31 6.66
N CYS A 406 -46.54 9.41 7.65
CA CYS A 406 -47.50 8.34 7.87
C CYS A 406 -48.89 8.89 8.20
N VAL A 407 -48.96 9.89 9.08
CA VAL A 407 -50.23 10.50 9.49
C VAL A 407 -50.88 11.30 8.38
N THR A 408 -50.09 12.06 7.62
CA THR A 408 -50.61 12.83 6.48
C THR A 408 -51.21 11.90 5.44
N CYS A 409 -50.50 10.81 5.09
CA CYS A 409 -50.99 9.81 4.14
C CYS A 409 -52.27 9.12 4.66
N HIS A 410 -52.26 8.61 5.89
CA HIS A 410 -53.43 7.93 6.47
C HIS A 410 -54.63 8.86 6.60
N THR A 411 -54.42 10.13 6.93
CA THR A 411 -55.49 11.14 7.00
C THR A 411 -56.09 11.40 5.62
N SER A 412 -55.25 11.55 4.58
CA SER A 412 -55.72 11.71 3.20
C SER A 412 -56.54 10.50 2.73
N VAL A 413 -56.11 9.28 3.06
CA VAL A 413 -56.85 8.05 2.72
C VAL A 413 -58.21 8.01 3.43
N ARG A 414 -58.28 8.40 4.71
CA ARG A 414 -59.55 8.49 5.45
C ARG A 414 -60.52 9.50 4.85
N GLN A 415 -60.02 10.67 4.45
CA GLN A 415 -60.84 11.73 3.84
C GLN A 415 -61.48 11.32 2.51
N ARG A 416 -60.85 10.38 1.78
CA ARG A 416 -61.41 9.82 0.52
C ARG A 416 -62.53 8.79 0.74
N GLY A 417 -62.91 8.51 2.00
CA GLY A 417 -64.11 7.76 2.35
C GLY A 417 -64.08 6.24 2.13
N LEU A 418 -63.01 5.71 1.54
CA LEU A 418 -62.94 4.30 1.13
C LEU A 418 -62.49 3.35 2.26
N PHE A 419 -61.84 3.85 3.32
CA PHE A 419 -61.28 3.02 4.39
C PHE A 419 -61.30 3.70 5.77
N LYS A 420 -61.63 2.95 6.82
CA LYS A 420 -61.41 3.34 8.24
C LYS A 420 -60.01 2.90 8.67
N THR A 421 -58.97 3.50 8.09
CA THR A 421 -57.59 3.19 8.47
C THR A 421 -57.28 3.71 9.89
N PRO A 422 -56.65 2.90 10.76
CA PRO A 422 -56.16 3.41 12.05
C PRO A 422 -55.10 4.49 11.81
N LEU A 423 -55.09 5.52 12.67
CA LEU A 423 -53.94 6.41 12.75
C LEU A 423 -52.82 5.62 13.45
N PRO A 424 -51.61 5.59 12.87
CA PRO A 424 -50.60 4.57 13.21
C PRO A 424 -50.04 4.68 14.63
N PHE A 425 -50.14 5.85 15.29
CA PHE A 425 -49.73 6.10 16.67
C PHE A 425 -50.25 7.48 17.12
N ASP A 426 -50.20 7.76 18.43
CA ASP A 426 -50.38 9.12 18.95
C ASP A 426 -49.19 9.99 18.54
N THR A 427 -49.35 10.74 17.46
CA THR A 427 -48.36 11.65 16.90
C THR A 427 -47.82 12.66 17.89
N ASN A 428 -48.64 13.09 18.87
CA ASN A 428 -48.17 14.04 19.87
C ASN A 428 -47.17 13.41 20.84
N THR A 429 -47.22 12.10 21.05
CA THR A 429 -46.27 11.38 21.89
C THR A 429 -44.95 11.17 21.15
N VAL A 430 -44.98 10.79 19.86
CA VAL A 430 -43.77 10.59 19.04
C VAL A 430 -43.03 11.90 18.78
N LEU A 431 -43.75 12.99 18.47
CA LEU A 431 -43.14 14.31 18.25
C LEU A 431 -42.56 14.89 19.54
N ARG A 432 -43.20 14.69 20.70
CA ARG A 432 -42.65 15.10 22.01
C ARG A 432 -41.35 14.37 22.33
N ASN A 433 -41.25 13.08 22.01
CA ASN A 433 -40.03 12.30 22.23
C ASN A 433 -38.86 12.70 21.33
N ARG A 434 -39.11 13.23 20.11
CA ARG A 434 -38.07 13.76 19.22
C ARG A 434 -37.64 15.19 19.54
N ALA A 435 -38.56 16.02 20.05
CA ALA A 435 -38.30 17.40 20.43
C ALA A 435 -37.66 17.52 21.83
N ALA A 436 -37.75 16.49 22.66
CA ALA A 436 -37.03 16.41 23.90
C ALA A 436 -35.51 16.43 23.61
N PRO A 437 -34.71 17.30 24.27
CA PRO A 437 -33.27 17.20 24.18
C PRO A 437 -32.85 15.78 24.60
N PRO A 438 -31.81 15.20 23.97
CA PRO A 438 -31.32 13.90 24.39
C PRO A 438 -31.09 13.96 25.90
N PRO A 439 -31.53 12.95 26.68
CA PRO A 439 -31.32 12.95 28.11
C PRO A 439 -29.85 13.23 28.35
N ALA A 440 -29.54 14.20 29.22
CA ALA A 440 -28.17 14.53 29.57
C ALA A 440 -27.48 13.23 29.94
N SER A 441 -26.59 12.76 29.06
CA SER A 441 -25.89 11.52 29.28
C SER A 441 -25.11 11.74 30.56
N THR A 442 -25.47 11.04 31.63
CA THR A 442 -24.51 10.70 32.65
C THR A 442 -23.40 9.98 31.90
N LEU A 443 -22.33 10.71 31.62
CA LEU A 443 -21.06 10.20 31.10
C LEU A 443 -20.50 9.25 32.17
N GLU A 444 -21.11 8.08 32.31
CA GLU A 444 -20.32 6.91 32.59
C GLU A 444 -19.49 6.64 31.34
N PRO A 445 -18.18 6.37 31.49
CA PRO A 445 -17.33 6.02 30.36
C PRO A 445 -17.77 4.65 29.83
N GLN A 446 -18.82 4.63 29.00
CA GLN A 446 -19.08 3.52 28.11
C GLN A 446 -17.87 3.43 27.19
N GLY A 447 -17.04 2.42 27.44
CA GLY A 447 -15.92 2.06 26.59
C GLY A 447 -16.40 2.01 25.14
N LYS A 448 -15.57 2.54 24.23
CA LYS A 448 -15.78 2.51 22.77
C LYS A 448 -16.37 1.16 22.37
N GLY A 449 -17.65 1.18 21.98
CA GLY A 449 -18.45 -0.02 21.80
C GLY A 449 -17.97 -0.86 20.62
N ASP A 450 -17.35 -2.00 20.95
CA ASP A 450 -17.04 -3.12 20.06
C ASP A 450 -18.16 -4.18 20.04
N VAL A 451 -19.41 -3.81 20.33
CA VAL A 451 -20.53 -4.76 20.27
C VAL A 451 -21.29 -4.55 18.96
N LEU A 452 -21.08 -5.49 18.02
CA LEU A 452 -21.90 -5.64 16.81
C LEU A 452 -23.33 -6.07 17.21
N PRO A 453 -24.38 -5.68 16.46
CA PRO A 453 -25.72 -6.24 16.66
C PRO A 453 -25.67 -7.77 16.57
N GLU A 454 -26.36 -8.43 17.49
CA GLU A 454 -26.63 -9.86 17.44
C GLU A 454 -27.41 -10.16 16.15
N GLU A 455 -26.90 -11.10 15.36
CA GLU A 455 -27.28 -11.46 13.97
C GLU A 455 -26.83 -10.48 12.86
N LEU A 456 -25.68 -10.80 12.24
CA LEU A 456 -25.23 -10.21 11.00
C LEU A 456 -25.83 -10.95 9.79
N PRO A 457 -26.33 -10.23 8.75
CA PRO A 457 -26.72 -10.86 7.49
C PRO A 457 -25.50 -11.48 6.78
N PRO A 458 -25.70 -12.51 5.93
CA PRO A 458 -24.62 -13.16 5.20
C PRO A 458 -23.85 -12.16 4.34
N VAL A 459 -22.53 -12.20 4.47
CA VAL A 459 -21.60 -11.41 3.66
C VAL A 459 -21.72 -11.87 2.21
N ARG A 460 -21.72 -10.91 1.29
CA ARG A 460 -21.76 -11.13 -0.16
C ARG A 460 -20.60 -12.06 -0.54
N ASP A 461 -20.92 -13.27 -1.00
CA ASP A 461 -19.94 -14.15 -1.63
C ASP A 461 -19.21 -13.36 -2.72
N SER A 462 -17.88 -13.51 -2.78
CA SER A 462 -17.12 -13.03 -3.93
C SER A 462 -17.73 -13.65 -5.19
N PRO A 463 -17.88 -12.91 -6.30
CA PRO A 463 -18.34 -13.52 -7.54
C PRO A 463 -17.45 -14.73 -7.85
N ALA A 464 -18.06 -15.91 -7.96
CA ALA A 464 -17.35 -17.14 -8.27
C ALA A 464 -16.50 -16.93 -9.53
N PRO A 465 -15.26 -17.43 -9.58
CA PRO A 465 -14.49 -17.40 -10.80
C PRO A 465 -15.30 -18.09 -11.92
N PRO A 466 -15.26 -17.58 -13.16
CA PRO A 466 -15.91 -18.26 -14.27
C PRO A 466 -15.36 -19.71 -14.35
N PRO A 467 -16.22 -20.69 -14.68
CA PRO A 467 -15.77 -22.07 -14.83
C PRO A 467 -14.60 -22.10 -15.82
N ALA A 468 -13.53 -22.80 -15.45
CA ALA A 468 -12.40 -23.03 -16.33
C ALA A 468 -12.93 -23.65 -17.62
N THR A 469 -12.81 -22.92 -18.73
CA THR A 469 -13.03 -23.49 -20.06
C THR A 469 -12.01 -24.61 -20.23
N ALA A 470 -12.48 -25.86 -20.28
CA ALA A 470 -11.67 -26.98 -20.71
C ALA A 470 -11.09 -26.63 -22.08
N ALA A 471 -9.77 -26.61 -22.17
CA ALA A 471 -9.09 -26.55 -23.45
C ALA A 471 -9.25 -27.92 -24.12
N ASP A 472 -9.91 -27.92 -25.28
CA ASP A 472 -9.76 -28.96 -26.31
C ASP A 472 -8.44 -28.75 -27.07
#